data_AF-A0A947YQ84-F1
#
_entry.id   AF-A0A947YQ84-F1
#
_cell.length_a   1.000
_cell.length_b   1.000
_cell.length_c   1.000
_cell.angle_alpha   90.00
_cell.angle_beta   90.00
_cell.angle_gamma   90.00
#
_symmetry.space_group_name_H-M   'P 1'
#
loop_
_entity.id
_entity.type
_entity.pdbx_description
1 polymer ?
#
loop_
_entity_poly.entity_id
_entity_poly.type
_entity_poly.pdbx_seq_one_letter_code
_entity_poly.pdbx_strand_id
1 'polypeptide(L)' 'MTIYEKEQNKTISGIRILSEHAIGGVKRLRIVADKFRNKKDKFNDTVMYLACGLWNYQLEYC' A
#
# COMPACT_ATOMS: atom_id res chain seq x y z
N MET A 1 13.41 23.78 12.27
CA MET A 1 13.39 23.15 10.94
C MET A 1 14.27 23.96 10.01
N THR A 2 15.47 23.46 9.72
CA THR A 2 16.40 24.03 8.75
C THR A 2 15.79 23.99 7.35
N ILE A 3 16.35 24.76 6.40
CA ILE A 3 15.86 24.75 5.01
C ILE A 3 16.02 23.34 4.40
N TYR A 4 17.16 22.70 4.66
CA TYR A 4 17.43 21.32 4.23
C TYR A 4 16.40 20.32 4.75
N GLU A 5 16.06 20.39 6.05
CA GLU A 5 15.03 19.53 6.64
C GLU A 5 13.66 19.73 5.98
N LYS A 6 13.30 20.97 5.63
CA LYS A 6 12.05 21.27 4.93
C LYS A 6 12.00 20.65 3.53
N GLU A 7 13.09 20.73 2.78
CA GLU A 7 13.19 20.12 1.45
C GLU A 7 13.12 18.59 1.51
N GLN A 8 13.84 17.98 2.46
CA GLN A 8 13.77 16.53 2.69
C GLN A 8 12.33 16.09 3.06
N ASN A 9 11.68 16.81 3.97
CA ASN A 9 10.31 16.50 4.37
C ASN A 9 9.32 16.65 3.21
N LYS A 10 9.51 17.62 2.31
CA LYS A 10 8.69 17.81 1.11
C LYS A 10 8.81 16.62 0.14
N THR A 11 10.02 16.11 -0.05
CA THR A 11 10.26 14.95 -0.90
C THR A 11 9.63 13.68 -0.30
N ILE A 12 9.87 13.44 0.99
CA ILE A 12 9.32 12.28 1.70
C ILE A 12 7.78 12.30 1.71
N SER A 13 7.17 13.46 1.98
CA SER A 13 5.72 13.59 1.99
C SER A 13 5.10 13.35 0.61
N GLY A 14 5.74 13.82 -0.46
CA GLY A 14 5.31 13.54 -1.84
C GLY A 14 5.27 12.04 -2.16
N ILE A 15 6.31 11.29 -1.77
CA ILE A 15 6.36 9.83 -1.97
C ILE A 15 5.28 9.14 -1.13
N ARG A 16 5.05 9.59 0.11
CA ARG A 16 4.05 9.00 1.00
C ARG A 16 2.65 9.07 0.44
N ILE A 17 2.28 10.18 -0.21
CA ILE A 17 0.95 10.34 -0.82
C ILE A 17 0.67 9.22 -1.83
N LEU A 18 1.63 8.91 -2.70
CA LEU A 18 1.50 7.82 -3.68
C LEU A 18 1.33 6.47 -3.00
N SER A 19 2.17 6.18 -1.99
CA SER A 19 2.08 4.94 -1.21
C SER A 19 0.75 4.80 -0.46
N GLU A 20 0.24 5.89 0.13
CA GLU A 20 -1.04 5.89 0.85
C GLU A 20 -2.22 5.66 -0.10
N HIS A 21 -2.19 6.23 -1.32
CA HIS A 21 -3.18 5.92 -2.36
C HIS A 21 -3.13 4.46 -2.80
N ALA A 22 -1.94 3.90 -3.04
CA ALA A 22 -1.78 2.49 -3.41
C ALA A 22 -2.33 1.57 -2.31
N ILE A 23 -1.96 1.80 -1.05
CA ILE A 23 -2.46 1.03 0.10
C ILE A 23 -3.98 1.17 0.24
N GLY A 24 -4.52 2.38 0.07
CA GLY A 24 -5.95 2.64 0.10
C GLY A 24 -6.72 1.87 -0.97
N GLY A 25 -6.16 1.78 -2.18
CA GLY A 25 -6.69 0.98 -3.28
C GLY A 25 -6.73 -0.51 -2.96
N VAL A 26 -5.59 -1.07 -2.53
CA VAL A 26 -5.49 -2.50 -2.17
C VAL A 26 -6.42 -2.89 -1.02
N LYS A 27 -6.63 -1.99 -0.03
CA LYS A 27 -7.57 -2.19 1.08
C LYS A 27 -9.04 -2.23 0.68
N ARG A 28 -9.40 -2.00 -0.59
CA ARG A 28 -10.75 -2.34 -1.09
C ARG A 28 -11.03 -3.84 -1.01
N LEU A 29 -9.98 -4.66 -1.05
CA LEU A 29 -10.07 -6.10 -0.83
C LEU A 29 -10.11 -6.38 0.68
N ARG A 30 -11.27 -6.85 1.16
CA ARG A 30 -11.52 -7.09 2.60
C ARG A 30 -10.52 -8.04 3.25
N ILE A 31 -9.94 -8.96 2.48
CA ILE A 31 -8.91 -9.88 2.97
C ILE A 31 -7.64 -9.15 3.47
N VAL A 32 -7.35 -7.95 2.96
CA VAL A 32 -6.23 -7.08 3.40
C VAL A 32 -6.71 -6.01 4.38
N ALA A 33 -7.98 -5.60 4.31
CA ALA A 33 -8.53 -4.56 5.18
C ALA A 33 -8.88 -5.06 6.60
N ASP A 34 -9.47 -6.26 6.67
CA ASP A 34 -9.91 -6.86 7.93
C ASP A 34 -8.72 -7.51 8.66
N LYS A 35 -8.85 -7.72 9.97
CA LYS A 35 -7.81 -8.38 10.77
C LYS A 35 -7.54 -9.78 10.21
N PHE A 36 -6.32 -10.00 9.72
CA PHE A 36 -5.92 -11.29 9.18
C PHE A 36 -5.80 -12.34 10.29
N ARG A 37 -6.55 -13.45 10.17
CA ARG A 37 -6.64 -14.50 11.21
C ARG A 37 -5.96 -15.81 10.83
N ASN A 38 -5.47 -15.93 9.61
CA ASN A 38 -4.82 -17.15 9.16
C ASN A 38 -3.44 -17.31 9.81
N LYS A 39 -3.11 -18.53 10.25
CA LYS A 39 -1.89 -18.86 10.99
C LYS A 39 -0.80 -19.51 10.14
N LYS A 40 -1.05 -19.70 8.84
CA LYS A 40 -0.06 -20.29 7.94
C LYS A 40 1.12 -19.32 7.78
N ASP A 41 2.32 -19.86 7.90
CA ASP A 41 3.55 -19.09 7.75
C ASP A 41 3.59 -18.35 6.39
N LYS A 42 4.04 -17.09 6.41
CA LYS A 42 4.19 -16.19 5.24
C LYS A 42 2.95 -15.98 4.38
N PHE A 43 1.78 -16.39 4.84
CA PHE A 43 0.56 -16.26 4.03
C PHE A 43 0.08 -14.81 3.93
N ASN A 44 0.40 -13.96 4.91
CA ASN A 44 0.10 -12.52 4.88
C ASN A 44 0.76 -11.86 3.67
N ASP A 45 2.05 -12.14 3.44
CA ASP A 45 2.82 -11.57 2.34
C ASP A 45 2.29 -12.06 0.98
N THR A 46 1.92 -13.35 0.92
CA THR A 46 1.32 -13.95 -0.28
C THR A 46 -0.01 -13.27 -0.63
N VAL A 47 -0.87 -13.06 0.36
CA VAL A 47 -2.15 -12.37 0.20
C VAL A 47 -1.95 -10.91 -0.22
N MET A 48 -1.00 -10.21 0.41
CA MET A 48 -0.68 -8.83 0.04
C MET A 48 -0.20 -8.74 -1.40
N TYR A 49 0.69 -9.64 -1.84
CA TYR A 49 1.20 -9.68 -3.21
C TYR A 49 0.07 -9.90 -4.23
N LEU A 50 -0.80 -10.88 -3.98
CA LEU A 50 -1.98 -11.13 -4.81
C LEU A 50 -2.92 -9.92 -4.86
N ALA A 51 -3.18 -9.30 -3.71
CA ALA A 51 -4.06 -8.14 -3.61
C ALA A 51 -3.51 -6.93 -4.38
N CYS A 52 -2.19 -6.69 -4.30
CA CYS A 52 -1.51 -5.68 -5.13
C CYS A 52 -1.63 -6.00 -6.62
N GLY A 53 -1.42 -7.25 -7.02
CA GLY A 53 -1.58 -7.69 -8.40
C GLY A 53 -3.00 -7.45 -8.94
N LEU A 54 -4.02 -7.82 -8.17
CA LEU A 54 -5.42 -7.59 -8.53
C LEU A 54 -5.76 -6.10 -8.63
N TRP A 55 -5.24 -5.28 -7.72
CA TRP A 55 -5.45 -3.83 -7.77
C TRP A 55 -4.76 -3.19 -8.98
N ASN A 56 -3.55 -3.62 -9.31
CA ASN A 56 -2.85 -3.15 -10.50
C ASN A 56 -3.59 -3.53 -11.78
N TYR A 57 -4.08 -4.77 -11.86
CA TYR A 57 -4.91 -5.22 -12.97
C TYR A 57 -6.18 -4.37 -13.11
N GLN A 58 -6.84 -4.06 -12.00
CA GLN A 58 -8.01 -3.16 -12.00
C GLN A 58 -7.64 -1.77 -12.54
N LEU A 59 -6.50 -1.20 -12.15
CA LEU A 59 -6.07 0.13 -12.62
C LEU A 59 -5.71 0.18 -14.10
N GLU A 60 -5.22 -0.94 -14.65
CA GLU A 60 -4.75 -1.01 -16.03
C GLU A 60 -5.87 -1.35 -17.02
N TYR A 61 -6.83 -2.18 -16.62
CA TYR A 61 -7.80 -2.79 -17.54
C TYR A 61 -9.27 -2.46 -17.26
N CYS A 62 -9.61 -1.76 -16.18
CA CYS A 62 -11.00 -1.47 -15.81
C CYS A 62 -11.22 0.02 -15.52
#